data_AF-A0A843YAI8-F1
#
_entry.id   AF-A0A843YAI8-F1
#
_cell.length_a   1.000
_cell.length_b   1.000
_cell.length_c   1.000
_cell.angle_alpha   90.00
_cell.angle_beta   90.00
_cell.angle_gamma   90.00
#
_symmetry.space_group_name_H-M   'P 1'
#
loop_
_entity.id
_entity.type
_entity.pdbx_description
1 polymer ?
#
loop_
_entity_poly.entity_id
_entity_poly.type
_entity_poly.pdbx_seq_one_letter_code
_entity_poly.pdbx_strand_id
1 'polypeptide(L)'
;MSSKALRAAVATSFLLTTASAPAMASDLGAALVGGIIGGVITNEVNKNRRAAPRTSTRSSTAYSATRAANRETQTALNYFNFPAGTPDGVMGSRSRAAVSQYQVFMGFPATGRLTPYERDFLVSSYSRAQVGGPQVVKAYQAPNGIRSLLVTWRDESFGKSPSTGYAGLPIEVSEAVDEIAESAEPTAEQLLQRSGFIQLADMNGDGKNDYMIDTSVSGSSFWCGATHCTVMVFASTPDGYQRNDFLGRGVTPASFACHRGTCKMHEGEQPVITAEPAPAPAPSAPGTVLASNQAPAAGLGGITLFETPQSTEPQASLTSHCSKVSLLTSSSGGYMTVANMTDPELALGEQFCLARSYAINSGEELMASLQGVSQSQVDAQCDQFGPAVKPYLDQLQLQDANTVMSNVQKFILQSNMSLDQLNNTAAICLLSGYRRDNMDVALGAGLIMTGLGKRPYAELVAHHIALGFGAPTSVERAQDWYNVAVTALEGGADPVFAPGQPERVGLVKLAAQRLGGTPQLAQPVPASGTALPSFSFGD
;
A
#
# COMPACT_ATOMS: atom_id res chain seq x y z
N MET A 1 -50.97 51.16 64.34
CA MET A 1 -51.29 50.13 63.32
C MET A 1 -50.01 49.34 63.05
N SER A 2 -50.08 48.02 63.23
CA SER A 2 -49.06 46.93 63.16
C SER A 2 -47.61 47.29 62.77
N SER A 3 -46.67 47.28 63.72
CA SER A 3 -45.79 46.15 64.16
C SER A 3 -44.73 45.75 63.12
N LYS A 4 -43.46 46.17 63.33
CA LYS A 4 -42.32 45.37 63.86
C LYS A 4 -42.02 44.11 63.05
N ALA A 5 -40.79 43.70 62.74
CA ALA A 5 -39.42 44.19 62.83
C ALA A 5 -38.55 43.07 62.22
N LEU A 6 -37.26 43.35 62.02
CA LEU A 6 -36.15 42.42 62.22
C LEU A 6 -35.64 41.55 61.03
N ARG A 7 -34.47 41.98 60.55
CA ARG A 7 -33.18 41.25 60.36
C ARG A 7 -33.24 39.73 60.10
N ALA A 8 -32.49 39.27 59.10
CA ALA A 8 -31.31 38.40 59.31
C ALA A 8 -30.58 38.14 57.98
N ALA A 9 -29.27 38.35 57.99
CA ALA A 9 -28.32 37.78 57.04
C ALA A 9 -27.96 36.35 57.49
N VAL A 10 -27.79 35.42 56.55
CA VAL A 10 -27.04 34.18 56.76
C VAL A 10 -26.21 33.90 55.51
N ALA A 11 -24.89 33.99 55.68
CA ALA A 11 -23.89 33.32 54.87
C ALA A 11 -23.50 32.04 55.61
N THR A 12 -23.50 30.90 54.94
CA THR A 12 -22.72 29.74 55.37
C THR A 12 -22.38 28.82 54.20
N SER A 13 -21.09 28.73 53.92
CA SER A 13 -20.43 27.63 53.21
C SER A 13 -20.42 26.37 54.09
N PHE A 14 -20.52 25.17 53.51
CA PHE A 14 -19.95 23.90 54.01
C PHE A 14 -20.11 22.88 52.87
N LEU A 15 -19.04 22.46 52.18
CA LEU A 15 -18.05 21.41 52.49
C LEU A 15 -18.36 20.09 51.77
N LEU A 16 -17.28 19.52 51.24
CA LEU A 16 -17.22 18.29 50.46
C LEU A 16 -17.64 17.07 51.26
N THR A 17 -18.32 16.12 50.61
CA THR A 17 -18.10 14.69 50.83
C THR A 17 -18.25 13.92 49.53
N THR A 18 -17.25 13.07 49.32
CA THR A 18 -17.02 12.11 48.25
C THR A 18 -18.05 10.98 48.23
N ALA A 19 -18.56 10.64 47.04
CA ALA A 19 -19.10 9.32 46.74
C ALA A 19 -18.59 8.88 45.36
N SER A 20 -17.81 7.81 45.38
CA SER A 20 -17.22 7.12 44.25
C SER A 20 -18.24 6.24 43.51
N ALA A 21 -18.45 6.51 42.23
CA ALA A 21 -18.97 5.60 41.20
C ALA A 21 -18.43 6.08 39.83
N PRO A 22 -18.15 5.18 38.87
CA PRO A 22 -17.24 5.46 37.78
C PRO A 22 -17.90 6.36 36.73
N ALA A 23 -17.49 7.63 36.68
CA ALA A 23 -17.69 8.47 35.51
C ALA A 23 -16.48 8.24 34.60
N MET A 24 -16.69 7.47 33.53
CA MET A 24 -15.73 7.31 32.44
C MET A 24 -15.35 8.70 31.93
N ALA A 25 -14.05 8.99 31.95
CA ALA A 25 -13.48 10.28 31.60
C ALA A 25 -13.82 10.66 30.16
N SER A 26 -14.46 11.80 30.00
CA SER A 26 -14.50 12.59 28.79
C SER A 26 -13.14 13.27 28.60
N ASP A 27 -12.18 12.59 27.98
CA ASP A 27 -10.88 13.17 27.64
C ASP A 27 -10.53 12.91 26.17
N LEU A 28 -11.16 13.70 25.30
CA LEU A 28 -10.62 14.04 23.98
C LEU A 28 -10.62 15.57 23.76
N GLY A 29 -10.92 16.35 24.80
CA GLY A 29 -11.15 17.80 24.72
C GLY A 29 -10.07 18.68 25.36
N ALA A 30 -9.02 18.13 25.97
CA ALA A 30 -8.08 18.90 26.80
C ALA A 30 -6.62 18.92 26.33
N ALA A 31 -6.30 18.43 25.12
CA ALA A 31 -4.91 18.38 24.61
C ALA A 31 -4.66 19.13 23.29
N LEU A 32 -5.48 20.13 22.95
CA LEU A 32 -5.27 20.95 21.74
C LEU A 32 -5.53 22.43 22.01
N VAL A 33 -4.69 23.00 22.87
CA VAL A 33 -4.57 24.46 23.07
C VAL A 33 -3.19 24.89 22.59
N GLY A 34 -3.19 25.56 21.42
CA GLY A 34 -2.04 26.20 20.78
C GLY A 34 -2.10 25.94 19.27
N GLY A 35 -2.47 26.84 18.38
CA GLY A 35 -2.56 28.29 18.44
C GLY A 35 -1.72 28.87 17.31
N ILE A 36 -2.26 28.92 16.09
CA ILE A 36 -1.85 29.89 15.06
C ILE A 36 -3.10 30.41 14.32
N ILE A 37 -3.25 31.73 14.39
CA ILE A 37 -4.23 32.63 13.78
C ILE A 37 -4.00 32.65 12.25
N GLY A 38 -5.05 32.46 11.42
CA GLY A 38 -5.77 33.53 10.70
C GLY A 38 -4.98 34.07 9.49
N GLY A 39 -5.50 34.18 8.28
CA GLY A 39 -6.83 34.05 7.69
C GLY A 39 -6.78 34.76 6.34
N VAL A 40 -7.70 34.48 5.40
CA VAL A 40 -8.16 35.48 4.42
C VAL A 40 -9.43 34.99 3.69
N ILE A 41 -10.51 35.74 3.97
CA ILE A 41 -11.54 36.28 3.05
C ILE A 41 -12.45 35.27 2.33
N THR A 42 -13.62 35.09 2.94
CA THR A 42 -14.89 34.77 2.27
C THR A 42 -15.39 36.00 1.48
N ASN A 43 -15.94 35.80 0.29
CA ASN A 43 -16.77 36.80 -0.38
C ASN A 43 -18.02 36.15 -0.99
N GLU A 44 -19.13 36.33 -0.27
CA GLU A 44 -20.49 36.64 -0.71
C GLU A 44 -21.19 35.76 -1.75
N VAL A 45 -21.92 34.76 -1.22
CA VAL A 45 -23.18 34.28 -1.81
C VAL A 45 -24.34 35.06 -1.18
N ASN A 46 -24.85 36.07 -1.90
CA ASN A 46 -26.28 36.33 -2.09
C ASN A 46 -26.52 37.73 -2.66
N LYS A 47 -26.91 37.81 -3.94
CA LYS A 47 -27.88 38.81 -4.39
C LYS A 47 -28.63 38.32 -5.63
N ASN A 48 -29.95 38.41 -5.50
CA ASN A 48 -30.96 38.48 -6.55
C ASN A 48 -31.37 37.19 -7.28
N ARG A 49 -32.33 36.51 -6.64
CA ARG A 49 -33.46 35.89 -7.35
C ARG A 49 -34.20 36.95 -8.17
N ARG A 50 -34.04 36.91 -9.49
CA ARG A 50 -35.04 37.38 -10.46
C ARG A 50 -35.11 36.37 -11.61
N ALA A 51 -36.32 35.93 -11.91
CA ALA A 51 -36.62 34.94 -12.93
C ALA A 51 -36.24 35.42 -14.34
N ALA A 52 -35.58 34.55 -15.12
CA ALA A 52 -35.36 34.66 -16.57
C ALA A 52 -35.14 33.24 -17.15
N PRO A 53 -35.37 33.01 -18.46
CA PRO A 53 -35.96 31.78 -18.98
C PRO A 53 -34.98 30.60 -19.12
N ARG A 54 -35.55 29.40 -19.07
CA ARG A 54 -34.88 28.11 -19.30
C ARG A 54 -34.13 28.11 -20.63
N THR A 55 -32.79 28.12 -20.57
CA THR A 55 -31.92 27.83 -21.70
C THR A 55 -31.03 26.66 -21.34
N SER A 56 -31.00 25.65 -22.21
CA SER A 56 -30.28 24.38 -22.05
C SER A 56 -28.77 24.57 -21.79
N THR A 57 -28.33 24.36 -20.55
CA THR A 57 -26.91 24.22 -20.18
C THR A 57 -26.55 22.74 -20.04
N ARG A 58 -26.36 22.06 -21.17
CA ARG A 58 -25.75 20.71 -21.21
C ARG A 58 -24.33 20.70 -21.78
N SER A 59 -23.85 21.83 -22.31
CA SER A 59 -22.57 21.92 -23.03
C SER A 59 -21.37 22.41 -22.20
N SER A 60 -21.58 23.01 -21.02
CA SER A 60 -20.49 23.62 -20.22
C SER A 60 -19.73 22.60 -19.36
N THR A 61 -20.41 21.57 -18.84
CA THR A 61 -19.82 20.56 -17.95
C THR A 61 -18.90 19.57 -18.70
N ALA A 62 -19.24 19.22 -19.94
CA ALA A 62 -18.38 18.40 -20.80
C ALA A 62 -17.07 19.15 -21.15
N TYR A 63 -17.17 20.46 -21.40
CA TYR A 63 -16.00 21.29 -21.71
C TYR A 63 -15.03 21.43 -20.53
N SER A 64 -15.54 21.49 -19.28
CA SER A 64 -14.70 21.55 -18.08
C SER A 64 -13.98 20.23 -17.80
N ALA A 65 -14.65 19.09 -17.97
CA ALA A 65 -14.05 17.76 -17.77
C ALA A 65 -12.96 17.47 -18.81
N THR A 66 -13.23 17.73 -20.10
CA THR A 66 -12.23 17.57 -21.16
C THR A 66 -11.02 18.50 -20.96
N ARG A 67 -11.25 19.74 -20.53
CA ARG A 67 -10.15 20.67 -20.25
C ARG A 67 -9.30 20.22 -19.07
N ALA A 68 -9.89 19.66 -18.02
CA ALA A 68 -9.16 19.07 -16.90
C ALA A 68 -8.32 17.87 -17.36
N ALA A 69 -8.92 16.96 -18.12
CA ALA A 69 -8.23 15.80 -18.68
C ALA A 69 -7.05 16.18 -19.59
N ASN A 70 -7.20 17.24 -20.39
CA ASN A 70 -6.13 17.76 -21.25
C ASN A 70 -5.01 18.42 -20.45
N ARG A 71 -5.32 19.13 -19.34
CA ARG A 71 -4.30 19.70 -18.46
C ARG A 71 -3.44 18.62 -17.85
N GLU A 72 -4.07 17.57 -17.33
CA GLU A 72 -3.38 16.40 -16.78
C GLU A 72 -2.43 15.77 -17.81
N THR A 73 -2.90 15.58 -19.05
CA THR A 73 -2.06 15.10 -20.16
C THR A 73 -0.87 16.03 -20.44
N GLN A 74 -1.09 17.35 -20.52
CA GLN A 74 -0.01 18.31 -20.75
C GLN A 74 1.01 18.29 -19.61
N THR A 75 0.55 18.18 -18.36
CA THR A 75 1.42 18.05 -17.18
C THR A 75 2.26 16.78 -17.24
N ALA A 76 1.65 15.63 -17.53
CA ALA A 76 2.35 14.35 -17.64
C ALA A 76 3.39 14.36 -18.78
N LEU A 77 3.03 14.90 -19.95
CA LEU A 77 3.97 15.08 -21.06
C LEU A 77 5.19 15.91 -20.63
N ASN A 78 4.96 17.06 -20.00
CA ASN A 78 6.05 17.93 -19.55
C ASN A 78 6.93 17.26 -18.49
N TYR A 79 6.34 16.48 -17.56
CA TYR A 79 7.09 15.74 -16.55
C TYR A 79 8.07 14.75 -17.18
N PHE A 80 7.62 13.99 -18.18
CA PHE A 80 8.49 13.07 -18.94
C PHE A 80 9.35 13.77 -20.00
N ASN A 81 9.51 15.10 -19.90
CA ASN A 81 10.35 15.89 -20.76
C ASN A 81 9.90 15.89 -22.25
N PHE A 82 8.60 15.70 -22.50
CA PHE A 82 7.95 15.97 -23.79
C PHE A 82 7.31 17.38 -23.73
N PRO A 83 7.87 18.40 -24.40
CA PRO A 83 7.49 19.80 -24.19
C PRO A 83 6.11 20.14 -24.77
N ALA A 84 5.06 19.99 -23.97
CA ALA A 84 3.68 20.24 -24.36
C ALA A 84 3.24 21.71 -24.24
N GLY A 85 4.07 22.55 -23.62
CA GLY A 85 3.76 23.94 -23.28
C GLY A 85 3.08 24.07 -21.92
N THR A 86 2.48 25.22 -21.63
CA THR A 86 1.75 25.44 -20.36
C THR A 86 0.54 24.49 -20.26
N PRO A 87 0.33 23.79 -19.13
CA PRO A 87 -0.85 22.96 -18.90
C PRO A 87 -2.16 23.78 -18.75
N ASP A 88 -2.70 24.26 -19.87
CA ASP A 88 -3.90 25.11 -19.96
C ASP A 88 -5.18 24.36 -20.38
N GLY A 89 -5.04 23.08 -20.74
CA GLY A 89 -6.08 22.18 -21.20
C GLY A 89 -6.49 22.37 -22.66
N VAL A 90 -5.75 23.21 -23.40
CA VAL A 90 -5.95 23.46 -24.83
C VAL A 90 -4.91 22.66 -25.62
N MET A 91 -5.36 21.62 -26.32
CA MET A 91 -4.49 20.79 -27.15
C MET A 91 -4.09 21.50 -28.45
N GLY A 92 -3.11 22.40 -28.35
CA GLY A 92 -2.55 23.19 -29.45
C GLY A 92 -1.50 22.42 -30.28
N SER A 93 -0.80 23.14 -31.17
CA SER A 93 0.27 22.56 -32.00
C SER A 93 1.44 22.01 -31.16
N ARG A 94 1.81 22.69 -30.07
CA ARG A 94 2.85 22.23 -29.14
C ARG A 94 2.48 20.93 -28.43
N SER A 95 1.28 20.85 -27.86
CA SER A 95 0.82 19.61 -27.20
C SER A 95 0.71 18.46 -28.19
N ARG A 96 0.26 18.70 -29.43
CA ARG A 96 0.27 17.67 -30.49
C ARG A 96 1.68 17.22 -30.87
N ALA A 97 2.64 18.13 -30.95
CA ALA A 97 4.04 17.78 -31.20
C ALA A 97 4.64 16.95 -30.06
N ALA A 98 4.36 17.31 -28.80
CA ALA A 98 4.77 16.53 -27.63
C ALA A 98 4.15 15.13 -27.62
N VAL A 99 2.87 15.01 -27.99
CA VAL A 99 2.21 13.70 -28.17
C VAL A 99 2.92 12.88 -29.25
N SER A 100 3.25 13.47 -30.41
CA SER A 100 4.00 12.76 -31.45
C SER A 100 5.37 12.28 -30.96
N GLN A 101 6.08 13.09 -30.17
CA GLN A 101 7.38 12.70 -29.60
C GLN A 101 7.25 11.55 -28.59
N TYR A 102 6.24 11.62 -27.72
CA TYR A 102 5.90 10.53 -26.81
C TYR A 102 5.56 9.25 -27.57
N GLN A 103 4.74 9.34 -28.62
CA GLN A 103 4.38 8.19 -29.46
C GLN A 103 5.61 7.57 -30.12
N VAL A 104 6.47 8.37 -30.73
CA VAL A 104 7.73 7.89 -31.33
C VAL A 104 8.61 7.21 -30.27
N PHE A 105 8.76 7.83 -29.10
CA PHE A 105 9.56 7.27 -28.01
C PHE A 105 9.03 5.92 -27.53
N MET A 106 7.71 5.78 -27.47
CA MET A 106 7.02 4.56 -27.04
C MET A 106 6.81 3.54 -28.16
N GLY A 107 7.25 3.81 -29.40
CA GLY A 107 7.04 2.94 -30.56
C GLY A 107 5.58 2.90 -31.06
N PHE A 108 4.75 3.86 -30.67
CA PHE A 108 3.39 4.03 -31.18
C PHE A 108 3.39 4.79 -32.53
N PRO A 109 2.31 4.69 -33.32
CA PRO A 109 2.11 5.53 -34.50
C PRO A 109 2.11 7.02 -34.12
N ALA A 110 2.99 7.82 -34.74
CA ALA A 110 3.19 9.24 -34.44
C ALA A 110 2.08 10.16 -35.00
N THR A 111 0.83 9.93 -34.58
CA THR A 111 -0.36 10.64 -35.08
C THR A 111 -0.54 12.04 -34.47
N GLY A 112 0.13 12.33 -33.36
CA GLY A 112 -0.05 13.57 -32.60
C GLY A 112 -1.39 13.65 -31.86
N ARG A 113 -2.10 12.53 -31.75
CA ARG A 113 -3.35 12.36 -31.00
C ARG A 113 -3.25 11.11 -30.14
N LEU A 114 -3.47 11.24 -28.84
CA LEU A 114 -3.42 10.10 -27.93
C LEU A 114 -4.68 9.24 -28.10
N THR A 115 -4.49 7.93 -28.16
CA THR A 115 -5.58 6.97 -27.89
C THR A 115 -5.89 6.95 -26.39
N PRO A 116 -7.05 6.41 -25.95
CA PRO A 116 -7.36 6.25 -24.53
C PRO A 116 -6.25 5.50 -23.78
N TYR A 117 -5.79 4.37 -24.32
CA TYR A 117 -4.69 3.59 -23.75
C TYR A 117 -3.40 4.41 -23.61
N GLU A 118 -2.98 5.10 -24.67
CA GLU A 118 -1.75 5.90 -24.65
C GLU A 118 -1.80 7.02 -23.61
N ARG A 119 -2.97 7.64 -23.44
CA ARG A 119 -3.21 8.66 -22.43
C ARG A 119 -3.17 8.06 -21.03
N ASP A 120 -3.89 6.97 -20.82
CA ASP A 120 -4.02 6.35 -19.50
C ASP A 120 -2.67 5.81 -19.03
N PHE A 121 -1.89 5.19 -19.92
CA PHE A 121 -0.52 4.77 -19.62
C PHE A 121 0.39 5.95 -19.24
N LEU A 122 0.34 7.05 -20.00
CA LEU A 122 1.15 8.25 -19.73
C LEU A 122 0.79 8.89 -18.38
N VAL A 123 -0.52 9.04 -18.11
CA VAL A 123 -1.04 9.70 -16.91
C VAL A 123 -0.80 8.82 -15.67
N SER A 124 -1.05 7.52 -15.75
CA SER A 124 -0.77 6.59 -14.66
C SER A 124 0.73 6.49 -14.35
N SER A 125 1.58 6.50 -15.38
CA SER A 125 3.04 6.59 -15.21
C SER A 125 3.43 7.88 -14.51
N TYR A 126 2.83 9.01 -14.88
CA TYR A 126 3.09 10.28 -14.19
C TYR A 126 2.69 10.21 -12.71
N SER A 127 1.50 9.68 -12.42
CA SER A 127 1.04 9.48 -11.03
C SER A 127 2.01 8.60 -10.24
N ARG A 128 2.45 7.46 -10.82
CA ARG A 128 3.46 6.60 -10.22
C ARG A 128 4.79 7.32 -9.98
N ALA A 129 5.20 8.17 -10.91
CA ALA A 129 6.46 8.92 -10.80
C ALA A 129 6.40 10.04 -9.73
N GLN A 130 5.22 10.58 -9.45
CA GLN A 130 4.99 11.54 -8.36
C GLN A 130 5.07 10.89 -6.98
N VAL A 131 4.61 9.63 -6.83
CA VAL A 131 4.81 8.82 -5.62
C VAL A 131 6.31 8.62 -5.33
N GLY A 132 7.13 8.58 -6.38
CA GLY A 132 8.58 8.48 -6.29
C GLY A 132 9.07 7.02 -6.23
N GLY A 133 10.18 6.80 -5.52
CA GLY A 133 10.78 5.48 -5.33
C GLY A 133 12.15 5.31 -6.01
N PRO A 134 12.86 4.20 -5.73
CA PRO A 134 14.24 3.99 -6.17
C PRO A 134 14.39 4.04 -7.70
N GLN A 135 13.38 3.56 -8.43
CA GLN A 135 13.35 3.58 -9.89
C GLN A 135 13.34 5.01 -10.45
N VAL A 136 12.59 5.92 -9.81
CA VAL A 136 12.49 7.33 -10.21
C VAL A 136 13.82 8.04 -9.97
N VAL A 137 14.46 7.79 -8.82
CA VAL A 137 15.81 8.32 -8.50
C VAL A 137 16.84 7.84 -9.52
N LYS A 138 16.81 6.55 -9.87
CA LYS A 138 17.70 5.95 -10.88
C LYS A 138 17.44 6.51 -12.28
N ALA A 139 16.19 6.76 -12.64
CA ALA A 139 15.83 7.30 -13.95
C ALA A 139 16.40 8.70 -14.21
N TYR A 140 16.62 9.52 -13.17
CA TYR A 140 17.32 10.79 -13.33
C TYR A 140 18.78 10.64 -13.79
N GLN A 141 19.39 9.46 -13.58
CA GLN A 141 20.75 9.15 -14.02
C GLN A 141 20.79 8.30 -15.30
N ALA A 142 19.64 7.88 -15.82
CA ALA A 142 19.56 7.05 -17.02
C ALA A 142 19.86 7.88 -18.30
N PRO A 143 20.38 7.26 -19.39
CA PRO A 143 20.68 7.96 -20.65
C PRO A 143 19.48 8.69 -21.26
N ASN A 144 18.26 8.19 -21.02
CA ASN A 144 17.03 8.82 -21.47
C ASN A 144 16.37 9.72 -20.42
N GLY A 145 16.96 9.88 -19.23
CA GLY A 145 16.38 10.61 -18.11
C GLY A 145 15.04 10.00 -17.65
N ILE A 146 14.20 10.82 -17.04
CA ILE A 146 12.94 10.39 -16.42
C ILE A 146 11.96 9.69 -17.39
N ARG A 147 12.00 9.97 -18.70
CA ARG A 147 11.19 9.24 -19.71
C ARG A 147 11.57 7.77 -19.86
N SER A 148 12.75 7.33 -19.39
CA SER A 148 13.09 5.90 -19.39
C SER A 148 12.10 5.07 -18.58
N LEU A 149 11.48 5.66 -17.56
CA LEU A 149 10.45 5.03 -16.74
C LEU A 149 9.25 4.56 -17.56
N LEU A 150 8.88 5.30 -18.61
CA LEU A 150 7.76 4.92 -19.46
C LEU A 150 8.04 3.62 -20.22
N VAL A 151 9.29 3.38 -20.62
CA VAL A 151 9.68 2.12 -21.24
C VAL A 151 9.73 1.01 -20.19
N THR A 152 10.38 1.27 -19.05
CA THR A 152 10.47 0.33 -17.93
C THR A 152 9.10 -0.17 -17.47
N TRP A 153 8.17 0.73 -17.17
CA TRP A 153 6.84 0.36 -16.69
C TRP A 153 5.95 -0.23 -17.75
N ARG A 154 6.11 0.16 -19.03
CA ARG A 154 5.42 -0.51 -20.13
C ARG A 154 5.89 -1.96 -20.22
N ASP A 155 7.20 -2.19 -20.16
CA ASP A 155 7.77 -3.51 -20.26
C ASP A 155 7.39 -4.38 -19.04
N GLU A 156 7.35 -3.81 -17.82
CA GLU A 156 6.74 -4.44 -16.62
C GLU A 156 5.27 -4.85 -16.87
N SER A 157 4.49 -3.97 -17.51
CA SER A 157 3.07 -4.23 -17.85
C SER A 157 2.90 -5.39 -18.82
N PHE A 158 3.91 -5.67 -19.66
CA PHE A 158 3.96 -6.78 -20.60
C PHE A 158 4.74 -7.99 -20.07
N GLY A 159 5.03 -8.03 -18.76
CA GLY A 159 5.75 -9.15 -18.11
C GLY A 159 7.24 -9.21 -18.45
N LYS A 160 7.81 -8.14 -19.01
CA LYS A 160 9.24 -7.97 -19.27
C LYS A 160 9.83 -6.99 -18.25
N SER A 161 10.03 -7.43 -17.02
CA SER A 161 10.67 -6.58 -15.99
C SER A 161 12.18 -6.47 -16.21
N PRO A 162 12.79 -5.28 -16.13
CA PRO A 162 14.23 -5.14 -15.89
C PRO A 162 14.53 -5.60 -14.45
N SER A 163 15.21 -6.73 -14.37
CA SER A 163 15.71 -7.46 -13.20
C SER A 163 16.19 -6.61 -12.02
N THR A 164 15.40 -6.51 -10.95
CA THR A 164 15.89 -6.33 -9.56
C THR A 164 14.81 -6.89 -8.63
N GLY A 165 15.14 -7.90 -7.84
CA GLY A 165 14.28 -8.42 -6.76
C GLY A 165 14.27 -7.49 -5.53
N TYR A 166 13.67 -7.95 -4.42
CA TYR A 166 13.55 -7.13 -3.21
C TYR A 166 14.93 -6.88 -2.56
N ALA A 167 15.04 -5.78 -1.81
CA ALA A 167 16.29 -5.26 -1.22
C ALA A 167 17.41 -4.88 -2.22
N GLY A 168 17.11 -4.78 -3.52
CA GLY A 168 18.10 -4.39 -4.54
C GLY A 168 18.95 -5.56 -5.04
N LEU A 169 18.58 -6.79 -4.71
CA LEU A 169 19.25 -8.01 -5.18
C LEU A 169 18.82 -8.35 -6.62
N PRO A 170 19.64 -9.07 -7.39
CA PRO A 170 19.21 -9.68 -8.64
C PRO A 170 18.05 -10.66 -8.41
N ILE A 171 17.18 -10.83 -9.40
CA ILE A 171 15.97 -11.65 -9.23
C ILE A 171 16.32 -13.11 -8.92
N GLU A 172 17.36 -13.63 -9.54
CA GLU A 172 17.84 -15.00 -9.36
C GLU A 172 18.34 -15.23 -7.92
N VAL A 173 18.91 -14.19 -7.32
CA VAL A 173 19.37 -14.19 -5.93
C VAL A 173 18.17 -14.07 -4.99
N SER A 174 17.21 -13.19 -5.29
CA SER A 174 15.98 -13.04 -4.50
C SER A 174 15.12 -14.31 -4.50
N GLU A 175 14.94 -14.96 -5.65
CA GLU A 175 14.21 -16.23 -5.77
C GLU A 175 14.84 -17.32 -4.91
N ALA A 176 16.17 -17.37 -4.84
CA ALA A 176 16.86 -18.33 -3.98
C ALA A 176 16.70 -18.02 -2.49
N VAL A 177 16.64 -16.74 -2.10
CA VAL A 177 16.34 -16.36 -0.72
C VAL A 177 14.91 -16.74 -0.35
N ASP A 178 13.95 -16.58 -1.26
CA ASP A 178 12.56 -16.99 -1.06
C ASP A 178 12.44 -18.52 -0.92
N GLU A 179 13.13 -19.28 -1.79
CA GLU A 179 13.21 -20.74 -1.71
C GLU A 179 13.77 -21.22 -0.35
N ILE A 180 14.76 -20.51 0.20
CA ILE A 180 15.30 -20.81 1.53
C ILE A 180 14.29 -20.43 2.62
N ALA A 181 13.64 -19.28 2.51
CA ALA A 181 12.64 -18.82 3.48
C ALA A 181 11.40 -19.73 3.55
N GLU A 182 11.00 -20.36 2.45
CA GLU A 182 9.88 -21.34 2.43
C GLU A 182 10.14 -22.57 3.31
N SER A 183 11.40 -22.87 3.61
CA SER A 183 11.83 -24.07 4.36
C SER A 183 12.64 -23.73 5.62
N ALA A 184 12.61 -22.46 6.04
CA ALA A 184 13.26 -21.95 7.24
C ALA A 184 12.25 -21.15 8.08
N GLU A 185 12.43 -21.12 9.41
CA GLU A 185 11.56 -20.32 10.29
C GLU A 185 11.67 -18.79 10.08
N PRO A 186 12.82 -18.21 9.66
CA PRO A 186 12.90 -16.78 9.35
C PRO A 186 12.34 -16.44 7.97
N THR A 187 11.64 -15.30 7.88
CA THR A 187 11.23 -14.68 6.61
C THR A 187 12.43 -14.29 5.74
N ALA A 188 12.20 -14.13 4.45
CA ALA A 188 13.17 -13.66 3.47
C ALA A 188 13.92 -12.39 3.92
N GLU A 189 13.19 -11.38 4.43
CA GLU A 189 13.78 -10.14 4.95
C GLU A 189 14.62 -10.36 6.22
N GLN A 190 14.20 -11.29 7.09
CA GLN A 190 14.96 -11.64 8.28
C GLN A 190 16.23 -12.41 7.94
N LEU A 191 16.20 -13.29 6.94
CA LEU A 191 17.38 -13.98 6.44
C LEU A 191 18.42 -12.98 5.90
N LEU A 192 17.99 -12.00 5.10
CA LEU A 192 18.87 -10.95 4.58
C LEU A 192 19.53 -10.08 5.67
N GLN A 193 18.93 -9.98 6.85
CA GLN A 193 19.50 -9.25 7.99
C GLN A 193 20.54 -10.08 8.77
N ARG A 194 20.67 -11.39 8.50
CA ARG A 194 21.64 -12.25 9.19
C ARG A 194 23.03 -12.09 8.60
N SER A 195 23.98 -11.74 9.46
CA SER A 195 25.38 -11.65 9.09
C SER A 195 25.89 -12.96 8.49
N GLY A 196 26.48 -12.89 7.31
CA GLY A 196 27.05 -14.04 6.61
C GLY A 196 26.07 -14.82 5.74
N PHE A 197 24.76 -14.53 5.80
CA PHE A 197 23.76 -15.21 4.98
C PHE A 197 23.95 -14.91 3.50
N ILE A 198 24.20 -13.64 3.16
CA ILE A 198 24.58 -13.20 1.82
C ILE A 198 25.92 -12.48 1.87
N GLN A 199 26.81 -12.84 0.95
CA GLN A 199 28.14 -12.25 0.81
C GLN A 199 28.37 -11.85 -0.65
N LEU A 200 29.06 -10.74 -0.87
CA LEU A 200 29.34 -10.21 -2.20
C LEU A 200 30.84 -10.25 -2.49
N ALA A 201 31.21 -10.68 -3.69
CA ALA A 201 32.56 -10.58 -4.22
C ALA A 201 32.53 -10.64 -5.75
N ASP A 202 33.51 -10.06 -6.43
CA ASP A 202 33.71 -10.28 -7.87
C ASP A 202 34.48 -11.60 -8.06
N MET A 203 33.74 -12.71 -8.20
CA MET A 203 34.29 -14.08 -8.25
C MET A 203 34.69 -14.50 -9.68
N ASN A 204 34.18 -13.81 -10.71
CA ASN A 204 34.51 -14.05 -12.12
C ASN A 204 35.44 -12.98 -12.74
N GLY A 205 35.74 -11.90 -12.01
CA GLY A 205 36.65 -10.83 -12.42
C GLY A 205 36.07 -9.86 -13.46
N ASP A 206 34.75 -9.78 -13.60
CA ASP A 206 34.08 -8.96 -14.62
C ASP A 206 33.74 -7.54 -14.15
N GLY A 207 34.07 -7.21 -12.89
CA GLY A 207 33.81 -5.91 -12.27
C GLY A 207 32.40 -5.73 -11.74
N LYS A 208 31.56 -6.78 -11.75
CA LYS A 208 30.25 -6.81 -11.08
C LYS A 208 30.34 -7.60 -9.78
N ASN A 209 29.39 -7.34 -8.87
CA ASN A 209 29.28 -8.13 -7.66
C ASN A 209 28.62 -9.46 -7.98
N ASP A 210 29.30 -10.57 -7.68
CA ASP A 210 28.69 -11.90 -7.59
C ASP A 210 28.20 -12.14 -6.16
N TYR A 211 27.26 -13.06 -6.00
CA TYR A 211 26.60 -13.32 -4.71
C TYR A 211 26.85 -14.73 -4.24
N MET A 212 27.12 -14.89 -2.96
CA MET A 212 27.18 -16.20 -2.30
C MET A 212 26.16 -16.21 -1.16
N ILE A 213 25.28 -17.20 -1.16
CA ILE A 213 24.32 -17.46 -0.07
C ILE A 213 24.82 -18.68 0.73
N ASP A 214 25.09 -18.46 2.02
CA ASP A 214 25.48 -19.52 2.97
C ASP A 214 24.27 -19.89 3.84
N THR A 215 23.70 -21.07 3.60
CA THR A 215 22.54 -21.56 4.35
C THR A 215 22.89 -22.03 5.76
N SER A 216 24.17 -22.08 6.16
CA SER A 216 24.60 -22.42 7.53
C SER A 216 24.04 -21.49 8.60
N VAL A 217 23.73 -20.26 8.20
CA VAL A 217 23.08 -19.26 9.03
C VAL A 217 21.60 -19.09 8.68
N SER A 218 20.96 -20.02 7.97
CA SER A 218 19.49 -19.97 7.74
C SER A 218 18.71 -20.55 8.92
N GLY A 219 19.29 -21.51 9.64
CA GLY A 219 18.59 -22.30 10.67
C GLY A 219 17.75 -23.45 10.11
N SER A 220 17.76 -23.68 8.79
CA SER A 220 17.02 -24.76 8.15
C SER A 220 17.80 -26.08 8.16
N SER A 221 17.20 -27.13 8.71
CA SER A 221 17.73 -28.51 8.63
C SER A 221 17.55 -29.14 7.25
N PHE A 222 16.74 -28.52 6.38
CA PHE A 222 16.57 -28.96 4.99
C PHE A 222 17.80 -28.60 4.14
N TRP A 223 18.33 -27.38 4.31
CA TRP A 223 19.52 -26.92 3.60
C TRP A 223 20.84 -27.27 4.29
N CYS A 224 20.80 -27.62 5.57
CA CYS A 224 21.97 -27.98 6.36
C CYS A 224 21.86 -29.37 6.99
N GLY A 225 22.71 -30.28 6.53
CA GLY A 225 22.95 -31.57 7.18
C GLY A 225 23.91 -31.47 8.37
N ALA A 226 24.25 -32.62 8.96
CA ALA A 226 25.12 -32.68 10.14
C ALA A 226 26.53 -32.12 9.89
N THR A 227 27.07 -32.35 8.68
CA THR A 227 28.46 -32.05 8.33
C THR A 227 28.63 -30.93 7.30
N HIS A 228 27.63 -30.71 6.42
CA HIS A 228 27.71 -29.72 5.33
C HIS A 228 26.38 -28.99 5.17
N CYS A 229 26.44 -27.76 4.67
CA CYS A 229 25.31 -26.94 4.28
C CYS A 229 25.34 -26.65 2.79
N THR A 230 24.19 -26.40 2.19
CA THR A 230 24.10 -25.90 0.81
C THR A 230 24.63 -24.48 0.75
N VAL A 231 25.46 -24.22 -0.25
CA VAL A 231 26.02 -22.90 -0.56
C VAL A 231 25.69 -22.60 -2.01
N MET A 232 24.99 -21.50 -2.25
CA MET A 232 24.55 -21.11 -3.59
C MET A 232 25.38 -19.92 -4.06
N VAL A 233 26.01 -20.04 -5.23
CA VAL A 233 26.85 -19.00 -5.83
C VAL A 233 26.21 -18.50 -7.13
N PHE A 234 26.00 -17.20 -7.21
CA PHE A 234 25.41 -16.50 -8.34
C PHE A 234 26.49 -15.67 -9.03
N ALA A 235 27.05 -16.21 -10.10
CA ALA A 235 28.05 -15.50 -10.90
C ALA A 235 27.35 -14.68 -11.99
N SER A 236 27.75 -13.42 -12.09
CA SER A 236 27.25 -12.48 -13.08
C SER A 236 27.59 -12.93 -14.50
N THR A 237 26.68 -12.64 -15.41
CA THR A 237 26.78 -12.91 -16.85
C THR A 237 26.32 -11.66 -17.62
N PRO A 238 26.46 -11.62 -18.96
CA PRO A 238 25.84 -10.57 -19.78
C PRO A 238 24.31 -10.51 -19.66
N ASP A 239 23.67 -11.66 -19.38
CA ASP A 239 22.21 -11.84 -19.42
C ASP A 239 21.54 -11.85 -18.04
N GLY A 240 22.30 -11.81 -16.94
CA GLY A 240 21.78 -11.94 -15.57
C GLY A 240 22.76 -12.65 -14.64
N TYR A 241 22.27 -13.44 -13.70
CA TYR A 241 23.10 -14.24 -12.80
C TYR A 241 22.89 -15.75 -13.00
N GLN A 242 23.99 -16.49 -13.07
CA GLN A 242 23.97 -17.94 -13.16
C GLN A 242 24.16 -18.56 -11.77
N ARG A 243 23.17 -19.33 -11.31
CA ARG A 243 23.22 -20.10 -10.05
C ARG A 243 24.12 -21.33 -10.19
N ASN A 244 24.91 -21.58 -9.15
CA ASN A 244 25.79 -22.74 -8.97
C ASN A 244 25.68 -23.22 -7.53
N ASP A 245 25.25 -24.46 -7.30
CA ASP A 245 25.02 -24.99 -5.95
C ASP A 245 26.15 -25.92 -5.51
N PHE A 246 26.59 -25.77 -4.27
CA PHE A 246 27.68 -26.53 -3.64
C PHE A 246 27.28 -27.00 -2.24
N LEU A 247 28.09 -27.91 -1.67
CA LEU A 247 27.99 -28.33 -0.27
C LEU A 247 29.29 -27.96 0.45
N GLY A 248 29.18 -27.24 1.57
CA GLY A 248 30.33 -26.78 2.34
C GLY A 248 29.93 -26.23 3.71
N ARG A 249 30.92 -25.94 4.57
CA ARG A 249 30.72 -25.23 5.84
C ARG A 249 31.91 -24.30 6.09
N GLY A 250 31.64 -23.06 6.46
CA GLY A 250 32.69 -22.06 6.66
C GLY A 250 33.41 -21.66 5.37
N VAL A 251 32.75 -21.81 4.22
CA VAL A 251 33.27 -21.36 2.93
C VAL A 251 33.10 -19.85 2.80
N THR A 252 33.99 -19.21 2.05
CA THR A 252 33.95 -17.77 1.77
C THR A 252 33.90 -17.56 0.26
N PRO A 253 33.59 -16.36 -0.25
CA PRO A 253 33.66 -16.11 -1.69
C PRO A 253 35.02 -16.46 -2.30
N ALA A 254 36.12 -16.36 -1.54
CA ALA A 254 37.47 -16.74 -1.97
C ALA A 254 37.66 -18.26 -2.18
N SER A 255 36.74 -19.09 -1.70
CA SER A 255 36.75 -20.55 -1.92
C SER A 255 36.30 -20.93 -3.34
N PHE A 256 35.81 -19.97 -4.14
CA PHE A 256 35.26 -20.20 -5.46
C PHE A 256 36.06 -19.48 -6.55
N ALA A 257 36.20 -20.13 -7.70
CA ALA A 257 36.61 -19.47 -8.94
C ALA A 257 35.52 -19.66 -10.00
N CYS A 258 35.07 -18.54 -10.55
CA CYS A 258 34.02 -18.51 -11.56
C CYS A 258 34.60 -18.07 -12.90
N HIS A 259 34.09 -18.65 -13.99
CA HIS A 259 34.44 -18.22 -15.34
C HIS A 259 33.16 -18.08 -16.17
N ARG A 260 32.89 -16.84 -16.61
CA ARG A 260 31.66 -16.36 -17.29
C ARG A 260 30.37 -16.46 -16.48
N GLY A 261 30.17 -17.54 -15.72
CA GLY A 261 28.92 -17.84 -14.99
C GLY A 261 28.94 -19.22 -14.33
N THR A 262 29.87 -20.10 -14.73
CA THR A 262 30.08 -21.39 -14.08
C THR A 262 31.17 -21.28 -13.04
N CYS A 263 30.87 -21.74 -11.82
CA CYS A 263 31.79 -21.70 -10.69
C CYS A 263 32.33 -23.09 -10.36
N LYS A 264 33.54 -23.13 -9.80
CA LYS A 264 34.11 -24.32 -9.17
C LYS A 264 34.61 -23.93 -7.78
N MET A 265 34.35 -24.79 -6.80
CA MET A 265 34.95 -24.66 -5.49
C MET A 265 36.37 -25.22 -5.55
N HIS A 266 37.35 -24.41 -5.16
CA HIS A 266 38.71 -24.90 -4.98
C HIS A 266 38.79 -25.55 -3.59
N GLU A 267 39.00 -26.87 -3.56
CA GLU A 267 39.40 -27.55 -2.31
C GLU A 267 40.81 -27.07 -1.95
N GLY A 268 40.90 -26.16 -0.98
CA GLY A 268 42.17 -25.58 -0.57
C GLY A 268 42.31 -25.59 0.94
N GLU A 269 43.44 -26.14 1.41
CA GLU A 269 44.02 -26.03 2.74
C GLU A 269 43.59 -24.79 3.55
N GLN A 270 43.35 -25.02 4.84
CA GLN A 270 43.10 -23.98 5.82
C GLN A 270 44.15 -22.86 5.73
N PRO A 271 43.75 -21.58 5.83
CA PRO A 271 44.71 -20.49 5.90
C PRO A 271 45.52 -20.62 7.20
N VAL A 272 46.82 -20.89 7.05
CA VAL A 272 47.79 -20.79 8.16
C VAL A 272 47.97 -19.32 8.47
N ILE A 273 47.33 -18.87 9.55
CA ILE A 273 47.66 -17.64 10.25
C ILE A 273 49.07 -17.76 10.84
N THR A 274 50.06 -17.12 10.21
CA THR A 274 51.39 -16.91 10.79
C THR A 274 51.27 -15.92 11.95
N ALA A 275 51.47 -16.42 13.17
CA ALA A 275 51.47 -15.65 14.40
C ALA A 275 52.75 -14.80 14.52
N GLU A 276 52.59 -13.52 14.85
CA GLU A 276 53.65 -12.65 15.39
C GLU A 276 53.74 -12.85 16.91
N PRO A 277 54.94 -12.91 17.54
CA PRO A 277 55.06 -13.34 18.93
C PRO A 277 54.86 -12.19 19.93
N ALA A 278 54.05 -12.46 20.95
CA ALA A 278 53.85 -11.60 22.12
C ALA A 278 54.99 -11.73 23.18
N PRO A 279 55.24 -10.71 24.01
CA PRO A 279 56.22 -10.79 25.10
C PRO A 279 55.69 -11.49 26.36
N ALA A 280 56.64 -12.04 27.14
CA ALA A 280 56.46 -12.99 28.24
C ALA A 280 55.93 -12.40 29.58
N PRO A 281 55.44 -13.24 30.53
CA PRO A 281 54.68 -12.82 31.72
C PRO A 281 55.50 -12.74 33.03
N ALA A 282 54.97 -12.01 34.01
CA ALA A 282 55.47 -11.92 35.39
C ALA A 282 54.53 -12.62 36.41
N PRO A 283 55.01 -13.06 37.60
CA PRO A 283 54.38 -14.10 38.40
C PRO A 283 53.48 -13.63 39.55
N SER A 284 52.60 -14.54 39.94
CA SER A 284 51.51 -14.54 40.94
C SER A 284 51.92 -14.57 42.42
N ALA A 285 51.04 -14.07 43.31
CA ALA A 285 50.78 -14.58 44.69
C ALA A 285 49.46 -13.98 45.26
N PRO A 286 48.91 -14.42 46.42
CA PRO A 286 48.01 -15.59 46.54
C PRO A 286 46.70 -15.29 47.30
N GLY A 287 45.67 -16.13 47.12
CA GLY A 287 44.43 -16.07 47.90
C GLY A 287 43.92 -17.47 48.31
N THR A 288 43.61 -17.63 49.60
CA THR A 288 43.07 -18.85 50.23
C THR A 288 41.73 -18.51 50.90
N VAL A 289 40.74 -19.41 50.74
CA VAL A 289 39.47 -19.67 51.48
C VAL A 289 38.39 -18.56 51.52
N LEU A 290 37.06 -18.80 51.48
CA LEU A 290 36.19 -19.92 51.91
C LEU A 290 34.79 -19.86 51.21
N ALA A 291 34.02 -20.96 51.33
CA ALA A 291 32.65 -21.26 50.84
C ALA A 291 31.55 -20.21 51.23
N SER A 292 30.32 -20.16 50.66
CA SER A 292 29.39 -21.22 50.24
C SER A 292 28.16 -20.65 49.47
N ASN A 293 27.43 -21.57 48.82
CA ASN A 293 26.01 -21.56 48.39
C ASN A 293 25.64 -21.26 46.91
N GLN A 294 25.29 -22.37 46.24
CA GLN A 294 24.22 -22.59 45.24
C GLN A 294 23.67 -21.40 44.41
N ALA A 295 23.98 -21.43 43.10
CA ALA A 295 23.12 -20.97 42.00
C ALA A 295 23.44 -21.78 40.72
N PRO A 296 22.45 -22.09 39.86
CA PRO A 296 22.66 -22.86 38.63
C PRO A 296 23.36 -22.05 37.54
N ALA A 297 23.88 -22.79 36.56
CA ALA A 297 24.75 -22.36 35.47
C ALA A 297 24.46 -20.98 34.87
N ALA A 298 25.52 -20.18 34.76
CA ALA A 298 25.57 -18.96 33.99
C ALA A 298 25.27 -19.26 32.50
N GLY A 299 24.06 -18.91 32.07
CA GLY A 299 23.67 -18.81 30.68
C GLY A 299 23.83 -17.38 30.18
N LEU A 300 24.28 -17.27 28.92
CA LEU A 300 24.32 -16.09 28.04
C LEU A 300 23.72 -14.81 28.63
N GLY A 301 24.59 -13.97 29.21
CA GLY A 301 24.23 -12.64 29.65
C GLY A 301 23.80 -11.76 28.48
N GLY A 302 22.59 -11.19 28.57
CA GLY A 302 22.23 -9.96 27.88
C GLY A 302 21.25 -10.04 26.72
N ILE A 303 20.75 -11.22 26.33
CA ILE A 303 19.68 -11.29 25.33
C ILE A 303 18.34 -11.31 26.05
N THR A 304 17.64 -10.18 26.05
CA THR A 304 16.18 -10.16 26.25
C THR A 304 15.57 -10.92 25.08
N LEU A 305 15.12 -12.15 25.32
CA LEU A 305 14.23 -12.86 24.40
C LEU A 305 12.97 -12.00 24.25
N PHE A 306 12.52 -11.81 23.01
CA PHE A 306 11.26 -11.12 22.75
C PHE A 306 10.14 -11.93 23.40
N GLU A 307 9.50 -11.35 24.42
CA GLU A 307 8.19 -11.80 24.86
C GLU A 307 7.23 -11.60 23.69
N THR A 308 6.77 -12.69 23.11
CA THR A 308 5.65 -12.69 22.18
C THR A 308 4.42 -12.21 22.95
N PRO A 309 3.82 -11.06 22.58
CA PRO A 309 2.46 -10.77 23.03
C PRO A 309 1.57 -11.93 22.62
N GLN A 310 0.61 -12.31 23.47
CA GLN A 310 -0.37 -13.34 23.14
C GLN A 310 -0.90 -13.13 21.72
N SER A 311 -0.84 -14.21 20.95
CA SER A 311 -1.28 -14.33 19.56
C SER A 311 -2.65 -13.70 19.34
N THR A 312 -2.65 -12.50 18.77
CA THR A 312 -3.77 -12.01 17.98
C THR A 312 -3.63 -12.67 16.61
N GLU A 313 -4.71 -13.25 16.07
CA GLU A 313 -4.66 -13.90 14.75
C GLU A 313 -4.02 -12.95 13.71
N PRO A 314 -3.14 -13.44 12.81
CA PRO A 314 -2.55 -12.60 11.77
C PRO A 314 -3.64 -11.97 10.91
N GLN A 315 -3.82 -10.64 10.98
CA GLN A 315 -4.75 -9.93 10.10
C GLN A 315 -4.23 -9.99 8.67
N ALA A 316 -5.10 -10.32 7.71
CA ALA A 316 -4.75 -10.34 6.29
C ALA A 316 -4.33 -8.95 5.81
N SER A 317 -3.19 -8.87 5.11
CA SER A 317 -2.65 -7.61 4.59
C SER A 317 -3.39 -7.17 3.32
N LEU A 318 -4.03 -6.00 3.36
CA LEU A 318 -4.67 -5.42 2.18
C LEU A 318 -3.62 -5.00 1.15
N THR A 319 -2.45 -4.54 1.62
CA THR A 319 -1.33 -4.19 0.73
C THR A 319 -0.84 -5.40 -0.08
N SER A 320 -0.68 -6.55 0.57
CA SER A 320 -0.34 -7.82 -0.10
C SER A 320 -1.45 -8.25 -1.07
N HIS A 321 -2.72 -8.17 -0.64
CA HIS A 321 -3.86 -8.47 -1.49
C HIS A 321 -3.88 -7.62 -2.77
N CYS A 322 -3.69 -6.30 -2.65
CA CYS A 322 -3.68 -5.43 -3.82
C CYS A 322 -2.50 -5.67 -4.76
N SER A 323 -1.36 -6.10 -4.24
CA SER A 323 -0.23 -6.52 -5.06
C SER A 323 -0.58 -7.77 -5.87
N LYS A 324 -1.23 -8.76 -5.25
CA LYS A 324 -1.74 -9.96 -5.92
C LYS A 324 -2.82 -9.65 -6.95
N VAL A 325 -3.80 -8.81 -6.61
CA VAL A 325 -4.87 -8.38 -7.53
C VAL A 325 -4.27 -7.70 -8.76
N SER A 326 -3.31 -6.78 -8.58
CA SER A 326 -2.65 -6.12 -9.71
C SER A 326 -1.99 -7.11 -10.68
N LEU A 327 -1.35 -8.18 -10.16
CA LEU A 327 -0.78 -9.23 -10.99
C LEU A 327 -1.87 -9.98 -11.76
N LEU A 328 -2.97 -10.37 -11.10
CA LEU A 328 -4.09 -11.07 -11.72
C LEU A 328 -4.75 -10.22 -12.82
N THR A 329 -5.01 -8.94 -12.55
CA THR A 329 -5.55 -7.98 -13.51
C THR A 329 -4.65 -7.87 -14.74
N SER A 330 -3.33 -7.73 -14.54
CA SER A 330 -2.38 -7.63 -15.65
C SER A 330 -2.35 -8.90 -16.51
N SER A 331 -2.36 -10.07 -15.87
CA SER A 331 -2.38 -11.38 -16.56
C SER A 331 -3.69 -11.65 -17.30
N SER A 332 -4.78 -11.03 -16.86
CA SER A 332 -6.12 -11.17 -17.44
C SER A 332 -6.42 -10.15 -18.57
N GLY A 333 -5.43 -9.33 -18.94
CA GLY A 333 -5.58 -8.33 -20.01
C GLY A 333 -6.20 -7.01 -19.58
N GLY A 334 -6.22 -6.73 -18.27
CA GLY A 334 -6.73 -5.49 -17.69
C GLY A 334 -7.91 -5.71 -16.75
N TYR A 335 -8.47 -4.59 -16.28
CA TYR A 335 -9.60 -4.58 -15.35
C TYR A 335 -10.83 -5.27 -15.94
N MET A 336 -11.61 -5.93 -15.07
CA MET A 336 -12.92 -6.41 -15.43
C MET A 336 -13.87 -5.25 -15.75
N THR A 337 -14.81 -5.53 -16.63
CA THR A 337 -15.88 -4.63 -17.08
C THR A 337 -17.21 -5.35 -16.96
N VAL A 338 -18.31 -4.60 -17.03
CA VAL A 338 -19.66 -5.18 -17.04
C VAL A 338 -19.81 -6.27 -18.13
N ALA A 339 -19.13 -6.13 -19.26
CA ALA A 339 -19.26 -7.04 -20.39
C ALA A 339 -18.51 -8.37 -20.24
N ASN A 340 -17.44 -8.41 -19.44
CA ASN A 340 -16.53 -9.57 -19.31
C ASN A 340 -16.33 -10.04 -17.86
N MET A 341 -17.09 -9.52 -16.90
CA MET A 341 -16.96 -9.93 -15.50
C MET A 341 -17.38 -11.39 -15.30
N THR A 342 -16.39 -12.25 -15.07
CA THR A 342 -16.55 -13.68 -14.78
C THR A 342 -16.39 -14.01 -13.30
N ASP A 343 -15.65 -13.20 -12.56
CA ASP A 343 -15.39 -13.39 -11.13
C ASP A 343 -15.76 -12.10 -10.37
N PRO A 344 -16.91 -12.09 -9.66
CA PRO A 344 -17.36 -10.93 -8.90
C PRO A 344 -16.43 -10.56 -7.75
N GLU A 345 -15.77 -11.53 -7.10
CA GLU A 345 -14.89 -11.27 -5.96
C GLU A 345 -13.59 -10.60 -6.44
N LEU A 346 -13.00 -11.12 -7.52
CA LEU A 346 -11.84 -10.49 -8.16
C LEU A 346 -12.16 -9.09 -8.68
N ALA A 347 -13.32 -8.91 -9.34
CA ALA A 347 -13.76 -7.59 -9.80
C ALA A 347 -13.90 -6.59 -8.64
N LEU A 348 -14.46 -7.00 -7.50
CA LEU A 348 -14.54 -6.14 -6.32
C LEU A 348 -13.15 -5.88 -5.73
N GLY A 349 -12.26 -6.86 -5.67
CA GLY A 349 -10.87 -6.68 -5.25
C GLY A 349 -10.12 -5.65 -6.11
N GLU A 350 -10.28 -5.71 -7.43
CA GLU A 350 -9.76 -4.71 -8.37
C GLU A 350 -10.27 -3.30 -8.05
N GLN A 351 -11.58 -3.17 -7.83
CA GLN A 351 -12.20 -1.91 -7.51
C GLN A 351 -11.80 -1.38 -6.13
N PHE A 352 -11.56 -2.26 -5.16
CA PHE A 352 -11.08 -1.90 -3.84
C PHE A 352 -9.67 -1.32 -3.90
N CYS A 353 -8.77 -1.98 -4.63
CA CYS A 353 -7.37 -1.54 -4.76
C CYS A 353 -7.26 -0.22 -5.53
N LEU A 354 -8.14 -0.01 -6.51
CA LEU A 354 -8.30 1.28 -7.18
C LEU A 354 -8.77 2.36 -6.19
N ALA A 355 -9.84 2.09 -5.43
CA ALA A 355 -10.39 3.03 -4.44
C ALA A 355 -9.37 3.37 -3.34
N ARG A 356 -8.61 2.38 -2.85
CA ARG A 356 -7.48 2.56 -1.92
C ARG A 356 -6.45 3.56 -2.46
N SER A 357 -6.08 3.43 -3.74
CA SER A 357 -5.11 4.34 -4.37
C SER A 357 -5.62 5.78 -4.44
N TYR A 358 -6.90 5.97 -4.79
CA TYR A 358 -7.54 7.30 -4.76
C TYR A 358 -7.60 7.89 -3.35
N ALA A 359 -7.91 7.06 -2.35
CA ALA A 359 -7.96 7.48 -0.95
C ALA A 359 -6.59 7.94 -0.43
N ILE A 360 -5.52 7.21 -0.77
CA ILE A 360 -4.14 7.59 -0.47
C ILE A 360 -3.80 8.93 -1.13
N ASN A 361 -3.95 9.03 -2.45
CA ASN A 361 -3.59 10.25 -3.19
C ASN A 361 -4.35 11.49 -2.69
N SER A 362 -5.66 11.35 -2.44
CA SER A 362 -6.48 12.46 -1.92
C SER A 362 -6.03 12.91 -0.52
N GLY A 363 -5.63 11.98 0.33
CA GLY A 363 -5.09 12.30 1.65
C GLY A 363 -3.72 12.97 1.58
N GLU A 364 -2.87 12.59 0.62
CA GLU A 364 -1.53 13.18 0.45
C GLU A 364 -1.62 14.65 0.02
N GLU A 365 -2.55 14.97 -0.88
CA GLU A 365 -2.84 16.36 -1.25
C GLU A 365 -3.30 17.20 -0.05
N LEU A 366 -4.12 16.63 0.83
CA LEU A 366 -4.55 17.28 2.06
C LEU A 366 -3.39 17.46 3.05
N MET A 367 -2.56 16.43 3.26
CA MET A 367 -1.40 16.56 4.14
C MET A 367 -0.38 17.57 3.63
N ALA A 368 -0.17 17.66 2.31
CA ALA A 368 0.72 18.67 1.72
C ALA A 368 0.25 20.11 2.00
N SER A 369 -1.05 20.30 2.27
CA SER A 369 -1.60 21.60 2.69
C SER A 369 -1.34 21.93 4.17
N LEU A 370 -0.93 20.95 4.99
CA LEU A 370 -0.62 21.14 6.40
C LEU A 370 0.83 21.63 6.56
N GLN A 371 0.99 22.82 7.14
CA GLN A 371 2.31 23.34 7.48
C GLN A 371 2.71 22.90 8.88
N GLY A 372 3.94 22.41 9.04
CA GLY A 372 4.53 22.14 10.36
C GLY A 372 4.07 20.85 11.05
N VAL A 373 3.37 19.96 10.36
CA VAL A 373 2.96 18.64 10.88
C VAL A 373 3.75 17.54 10.16
N SER A 374 4.41 16.66 10.92
CA SER A 374 5.12 15.51 10.34
C SER A 374 4.18 14.33 10.08
N GLN A 375 4.57 13.43 9.17
CA GLN A 375 3.85 12.17 8.93
C GLN A 375 3.67 11.37 10.22
N SER A 376 4.71 11.27 11.06
CA SER A 376 4.65 10.52 12.31
C SER A 376 3.66 11.11 13.32
N GLN A 377 3.50 12.44 13.34
CA GLN A 377 2.49 13.10 14.17
C GLN A 377 1.07 12.81 13.66
N VAL A 378 0.89 12.82 12.33
CA VAL A 378 -0.38 12.43 11.70
C VAL A 378 -0.73 10.98 12.06
N ASP A 379 0.21 10.05 11.88
CA ASP A 379 -0.01 8.64 12.13
C ASP A 379 -0.40 8.39 13.60
N ALA A 380 0.33 9.01 14.54
CA ALA A 380 0.03 8.93 15.97
C ALA A 380 -1.35 9.51 16.34
N GLN A 381 -1.76 10.60 15.68
CA GLN A 381 -3.10 11.17 15.86
C GLN A 381 -4.18 10.23 15.31
N CYS A 382 -3.94 9.63 14.15
CA CYS A 382 -4.88 8.70 13.54
C CYS A 382 -4.96 7.36 14.30
N ASP A 383 -3.91 6.95 15.01
CA ASP A 383 -3.97 5.78 15.89
C ASP A 383 -4.97 5.97 17.05
N GLN A 384 -5.22 7.21 17.50
CA GLN A 384 -6.27 7.52 18.48
C GLN A 384 -7.69 7.50 17.87
N PHE A 385 -7.80 7.57 16.55
CA PHE A 385 -9.08 7.53 15.84
C PHE A 385 -9.71 6.14 15.89
N GLY A 386 -8.89 5.08 15.81
CA GLY A 386 -9.33 3.68 15.83
C GLY A 386 -10.17 3.31 17.06
N PRO A 387 -9.69 3.54 18.30
CA PRO A 387 -10.48 3.30 19.51
C PRO A 387 -11.81 4.06 19.55
N ALA A 388 -11.85 5.29 19.02
CA ALA A 388 -13.06 6.11 19.02
C ALA A 388 -14.15 5.57 18.09
N VAL A 389 -13.77 4.96 16.95
CA VAL A 389 -14.71 4.43 15.96
C VAL A 389 -15.03 2.94 16.16
N LYS A 390 -14.24 2.23 16.98
CA LYS A 390 -14.39 0.78 17.25
C LYS A 390 -15.81 0.34 17.59
N PRO A 391 -16.61 1.04 18.43
CA PRO A 391 -17.99 0.63 18.72
C PRO A 391 -18.91 0.61 17.51
N TYR A 392 -18.59 1.36 16.44
CA TYR A 392 -19.34 1.37 15.19
C TYR A 392 -18.84 0.32 14.20
N LEU A 393 -17.53 0.03 14.22
CA LEU A 393 -16.95 -1.08 13.46
C LEU A 393 -17.55 -2.43 13.90
N ASP A 394 -17.73 -2.61 15.21
CA ASP A 394 -18.35 -3.82 15.78
C ASP A 394 -19.82 -4.00 15.35
N GLN A 395 -20.49 -2.92 14.94
CA GLN A 395 -21.87 -2.99 14.43
C GLN A 395 -21.95 -3.47 12.97
N LEU A 396 -20.85 -3.40 12.19
CA LEU A 396 -20.87 -3.71 10.76
C LEU A 396 -21.26 -5.16 10.44
N GLN A 397 -21.07 -6.08 11.40
CA GLN A 397 -21.49 -7.47 11.27
C GLN A 397 -22.95 -7.71 11.67
N LEU A 398 -23.49 -6.86 12.53
CA LEU A 398 -24.73 -7.11 13.28
C LEU A 398 -25.90 -6.24 12.81
N GLN A 399 -25.62 -5.09 12.21
CA GLN A 399 -26.61 -4.06 11.89
C GLN A 399 -26.55 -3.70 10.41
N ASP A 400 -27.68 -3.28 9.86
CA ASP A 400 -27.75 -2.76 8.49
C ASP A 400 -27.04 -1.40 8.36
N ALA A 401 -26.69 -1.04 7.12
CA ALA A 401 -25.94 0.18 6.83
C ALA A 401 -26.65 1.45 7.33
N ASN A 402 -27.98 1.55 7.27
CA ASN A 402 -28.70 2.75 7.70
C ASN A 402 -28.63 2.92 9.22
N THR A 403 -28.77 1.82 9.96
CA THR A 403 -28.65 1.82 11.41
C THR A 403 -27.25 2.24 11.85
N VAL A 404 -26.19 1.68 11.25
CA VAL A 404 -24.81 2.06 11.56
C VAL A 404 -24.55 3.52 11.20
N MET A 405 -24.93 3.98 9.99
CA MET A 405 -24.75 5.37 9.57
C MET A 405 -25.47 6.36 10.51
N SER A 406 -26.68 6.04 10.98
CA SER A 406 -27.41 6.86 11.95
C SER A 406 -26.66 6.99 13.29
N ASN A 407 -26.08 5.89 13.77
CA ASN A 407 -25.29 5.89 14.99
C ASN A 407 -23.97 6.68 14.84
N VAL A 408 -23.31 6.55 13.70
CA VAL A 408 -22.11 7.32 13.35
C VAL A 408 -22.44 8.81 13.19
N GLN A 409 -23.60 9.16 12.64
CA GLN A 409 -24.06 10.56 12.58
C GLN A 409 -24.25 11.17 13.97
N LYS A 410 -24.84 10.42 14.91
CA LYS A 410 -24.97 10.88 16.31
C LYS A 410 -23.59 11.11 16.95
N PHE A 411 -22.64 10.21 16.70
CA PHE A 411 -21.25 10.37 17.15
C PHE A 411 -20.60 11.64 16.60
N ILE A 412 -20.73 11.88 15.29
CA ILE A 412 -20.21 13.07 14.62
C ILE A 412 -20.78 14.33 15.29
N LEU A 413 -22.09 14.37 15.54
CA LEU A 413 -22.76 15.51 16.20
C LEU A 413 -22.31 15.72 17.66
N GLN A 414 -21.83 14.68 18.34
CA GLN A 414 -21.34 14.73 19.72
C GLN A 414 -19.84 15.05 19.82
N SER A 415 -19.08 14.91 18.74
CA SER A 415 -17.61 15.09 18.72
C SER A 415 -17.13 16.52 19.02
N ASN A 416 -18.04 17.51 19.01
CA ASN A 416 -17.72 18.94 19.15
C ASN A 416 -16.69 19.46 18.11
N MET A 417 -16.51 18.75 16.99
CA MET A 417 -15.71 19.17 15.84
C MET A 417 -16.58 19.78 14.75
N SER A 418 -16.03 20.68 13.94
CA SER A 418 -16.71 21.13 12.72
C SER A 418 -16.74 20.02 11.67
N LEU A 419 -17.76 20.01 10.80
CA LEU A 419 -17.89 19.00 9.74
C LEU A 419 -16.68 19.02 8.78
N ASP A 420 -16.16 20.21 8.44
CA ASP A 420 -15.00 20.35 7.57
C ASP A 420 -13.72 19.81 8.22
N GLN A 421 -13.52 20.10 9.51
CA GLN A 421 -12.39 19.56 10.26
C GLN A 421 -12.47 18.04 10.32
N LEU A 422 -13.64 17.48 10.64
CA LEU A 422 -13.80 16.03 10.72
C LEU A 422 -13.63 15.36 9.36
N ASN A 423 -14.13 15.98 8.29
CA ASN A 423 -13.90 15.53 6.92
C ASN A 423 -12.41 15.45 6.58
N ASN A 424 -11.64 16.50 6.90
CA ASN A 424 -10.21 16.55 6.60
C ASN A 424 -9.44 15.54 7.46
N THR A 425 -9.76 15.43 8.75
CA THR A 425 -9.17 14.42 9.64
C THR A 425 -9.46 13.02 9.15
N ALA A 426 -10.70 12.69 8.77
CA ALA A 426 -11.06 11.37 8.27
C ALA A 426 -10.32 11.07 6.95
N ALA A 427 -10.24 12.01 6.01
CA ALA A 427 -9.49 11.79 4.76
C ALA A 427 -7.99 11.54 4.98
N ILE A 428 -7.36 12.27 5.91
CA ILE A 428 -5.96 12.07 6.30
C ILE A 428 -5.77 10.71 7.00
N CYS A 429 -6.69 10.34 7.90
CA CYS A 429 -6.60 9.04 8.57
C CYS A 429 -6.91 7.87 7.65
N LEU A 430 -7.72 8.06 6.62
CA LEU A 430 -7.93 7.08 5.56
C LEU A 430 -6.63 6.77 4.80
N LEU A 431 -5.86 7.81 4.44
CA LEU A 431 -4.50 7.67 3.89
C LEU A 431 -3.59 6.91 4.86
N SER A 432 -3.49 7.37 6.11
CA SER A 432 -2.59 6.79 7.11
C SER A 432 -2.92 5.30 7.34
N GLY A 433 -4.20 4.97 7.48
CA GLY A 433 -4.67 3.60 7.65
C GLY A 433 -4.29 2.71 6.47
N TYR A 434 -4.54 3.15 5.23
CA TYR A 434 -4.19 2.35 4.06
C TYR A 434 -2.68 2.20 3.83
N ARG A 435 -1.87 3.24 4.06
CA ARG A 435 -0.40 3.16 3.90
C ARG A 435 0.25 2.23 4.92
N ARG A 436 -0.30 2.15 6.13
CA ARG A 436 0.24 1.35 7.24
C ARG A 436 -0.48 0.01 7.42
N ASP A 437 -1.40 -0.33 6.52
CA ASP A 437 -2.25 -1.52 6.61
C ASP A 437 -3.08 -1.60 7.92
N ASN A 438 -3.35 -0.46 8.55
CA ASN A 438 -4.17 -0.37 9.75
C ASN A 438 -5.64 -0.23 9.36
N MET A 439 -6.34 -1.37 9.29
CA MET A 439 -7.70 -1.43 8.78
C MET A 439 -8.73 -0.81 9.74
N ASP A 440 -8.52 -0.84 11.06
CA ASP A 440 -9.43 -0.16 12.00
C ASP A 440 -9.48 1.35 11.73
N VAL A 441 -8.31 1.95 11.47
CA VAL A 441 -8.21 3.37 11.13
C VAL A 441 -8.78 3.64 9.74
N ALA A 442 -8.43 2.84 8.73
CA ALA A 442 -8.90 3.04 7.35
C ALA A 442 -10.43 2.87 7.22
N LEU A 443 -10.96 1.76 7.72
CA LEU A 443 -12.38 1.45 7.70
C LEU A 443 -13.17 2.46 8.54
N GLY A 444 -12.66 2.82 9.72
CA GLY A 444 -13.26 3.83 10.58
C GLY A 444 -13.34 5.21 9.92
N ALA A 445 -12.28 5.63 9.24
CA ALA A 445 -12.27 6.86 8.46
C ALA A 445 -13.28 6.83 7.31
N GLY A 446 -13.35 5.74 6.53
CA GLY A 446 -14.35 5.56 5.48
C GLY A 446 -15.79 5.59 6.02
N LEU A 447 -16.01 4.99 7.19
CA LEU A 447 -17.31 4.99 7.86
C LEU A 447 -17.72 6.40 8.32
N ILE A 448 -16.79 7.19 8.86
CA ILE A 448 -17.03 8.59 9.25
C ILE A 448 -17.31 9.46 8.03
N MET A 449 -16.57 9.30 6.93
CA MET A 449 -16.83 10.00 5.67
C MET A 449 -18.25 9.72 5.17
N THR A 450 -18.70 8.46 5.27
CA THR A 450 -20.06 8.09 4.91
C THR A 450 -21.08 8.73 5.85
N GLY A 451 -20.84 8.72 7.16
CA GLY A 451 -21.67 9.36 8.18
C GLY A 451 -21.81 10.87 7.98
N LEU A 452 -20.75 11.54 7.52
CA LEU A 452 -20.74 12.96 7.12
C LEU A 452 -21.62 13.26 5.89
N GLY A 453 -22.22 12.26 5.28
CA GLY A 453 -23.07 12.40 4.10
C GLY A 453 -22.33 12.19 2.77
N LYS A 454 -21.02 11.90 2.79
CA LYS A 454 -20.27 11.54 1.59
C LYS A 454 -20.51 10.07 1.23
N ARG A 455 -21.76 9.78 0.89
CA ARG A 455 -22.26 8.41 0.67
C ARG A 455 -21.46 7.55 -0.33
N PRO A 456 -20.78 8.09 -1.36
CA PRO A 456 -19.88 7.27 -2.18
C PRO A 456 -18.75 6.55 -1.40
N TYR A 457 -18.34 7.05 -0.22
CA TYR A 457 -17.37 6.36 0.64
C TYR A 457 -17.91 5.05 1.26
N ALA A 458 -19.23 4.81 1.22
CA ALA A 458 -19.83 3.54 1.62
C ALA A 458 -19.26 2.36 0.82
N GLU A 459 -18.72 2.63 -0.38
CA GLU A 459 -18.07 1.61 -1.19
C GLU A 459 -16.85 1.00 -0.50
N LEU A 460 -16.05 1.80 0.22
CA LEU A 460 -14.92 1.27 0.99
C LEU A 460 -15.40 0.32 2.09
N VAL A 461 -16.43 0.74 2.85
CA VAL A 461 -17.02 -0.10 3.91
C VAL A 461 -17.50 -1.42 3.34
N ALA A 462 -18.15 -1.38 2.16
CA ALA A 462 -18.59 -2.57 1.45
C ALA A 462 -17.44 -3.49 1.03
N HIS A 463 -16.34 -2.94 0.49
CA HIS A 463 -15.15 -3.72 0.11
C HIS A 463 -14.49 -4.40 1.31
N HIS A 464 -14.33 -3.68 2.42
CA HIS A 464 -13.77 -4.21 3.65
C HIS A 464 -14.58 -5.42 4.17
N ILE A 465 -15.91 -5.33 4.14
CA ILE A 465 -16.81 -6.43 4.54
C ILE A 465 -16.85 -7.54 3.48
N ALA A 466 -16.83 -7.22 2.19
CA ALA A 466 -16.90 -8.23 1.13
C ALA A 466 -15.66 -9.13 1.12
N LEU A 467 -14.49 -8.53 1.35
CA LEU A 467 -13.18 -9.18 1.16
C LEU A 467 -12.46 -9.52 2.47
N GLY A 468 -13.03 -9.14 3.63
CA GLY A 468 -12.56 -9.57 4.94
C GLY A 468 -11.38 -8.78 5.50
N PHE A 469 -11.24 -7.50 5.16
CA PHE A 469 -10.15 -6.64 5.66
C PHE A 469 -10.67 -5.71 6.76
N GLY A 470 -10.27 -5.92 8.02
CA GLY A 470 -10.71 -5.09 9.16
C GLY A 470 -12.18 -5.24 9.56
N ALA A 471 -12.94 -6.06 8.85
CA ALA A 471 -14.29 -6.47 9.19
C ALA A 471 -14.50 -7.92 8.75
N PRO A 472 -15.23 -8.74 9.52
CA PRO A 472 -15.59 -10.09 9.09
C PRO A 472 -16.47 -10.10 7.85
N THR A 473 -16.28 -11.14 7.06
CA THR A 473 -16.94 -11.28 5.77
C THR A 473 -18.45 -11.47 5.91
N SER A 474 -19.23 -10.69 5.18
CA SER A 474 -20.68 -10.87 5.10
C SER A 474 -21.22 -10.35 3.77
N VAL A 475 -21.74 -11.26 2.93
CA VAL A 475 -22.31 -10.90 1.62
C VAL A 475 -23.49 -9.95 1.77
N GLU A 476 -24.41 -10.26 2.68
CA GLU A 476 -25.60 -9.44 2.92
C GLU A 476 -25.22 -8.02 3.36
N ARG A 477 -24.33 -7.89 4.35
CA ARG A 477 -23.91 -6.58 4.86
C ARG A 477 -23.10 -5.82 3.82
N ALA A 478 -22.22 -6.48 3.08
CA ALA A 478 -21.48 -5.83 1.98
C ALA A 478 -22.45 -5.28 0.91
N GLN A 479 -23.47 -6.05 0.53
CA GLN A 479 -24.48 -5.62 -0.44
C GLN A 479 -25.28 -4.40 0.04
N ASP A 480 -25.61 -4.31 1.34
CA ASP A 480 -26.24 -3.11 1.92
C ASP A 480 -25.38 -1.86 1.70
N TRP A 481 -24.08 -1.95 2.00
CA TRP A 481 -23.14 -0.83 1.86
C TRP A 481 -22.86 -0.47 0.39
N TYR A 482 -22.73 -1.46 -0.50
CA TYR A 482 -22.65 -1.19 -1.95
C TYR A 482 -23.90 -0.46 -2.44
N ASN A 483 -25.09 -0.85 -2.00
CA ASN A 483 -26.33 -0.19 -2.39
C ASN A 483 -26.36 1.29 -1.94
N VAL A 484 -25.82 1.62 -0.77
CA VAL A 484 -25.69 3.02 -0.32
C VAL A 484 -24.81 3.83 -1.28
N ALA A 485 -23.63 3.32 -1.62
CA ALA A 485 -22.70 4.00 -2.52
C ALA A 485 -23.28 4.15 -3.94
N VAL A 486 -23.77 3.04 -4.51
CA VAL A 486 -24.33 3.00 -5.86
C VAL A 486 -25.55 3.91 -5.99
N THR A 487 -26.47 3.88 -5.03
CA THR A 487 -27.66 4.76 -5.05
C THR A 487 -27.28 6.23 -5.00
N ALA A 488 -26.24 6.59 -4.23
CA ALA A 488 -25.75 7.96 -4.18
C ALA A 488 -25.17 8.40 -5.54
N LEU A 489 -24.36 7.55 -6.17
CA LEU A 489 -23.74 7.82 -7.47
C LEU A 489 -24.77 7.88 -8.60
N GLU A 490 -25.73 6.95 -8.64
CA GLU A 490 -26.86 6.98 -9.58
C GLU A 490 -27.78 8.19 -9.34
N GLY A 491 -27.85 8.68 -8.10
CA GLY A 491 -28.54 9.91 -7.71
C GLY A 491 -27.78 11.20 -8.06
N GLY A 492 -26.59 11.12 -8.65
CA GLY A 492 -25.80 12.25 -9.10
C GLY A 492 -24.81 12.81 -8.07
N ALA A 493 -24.47 12.06 -7.02
CA ALA A 493 -23.33 12.40 -6.18
C ALA A 493 -22.01 12.31 -6.97
N ASP A 494 -21.06 13.18 -6.63
CA ASP A 494 -19.75 13.16 -7.29
C ASP A 494 -19.00 11.86 -6.98
N PRO A 495 -18.45 11.16 -8.00
CA PRO A 495 -17.63 9.99 -7.77
C PRO A 495 -16.32 10.35 -7.07
N VAL A 496 -16.09 9.75 -5.90
CA VAL A 496 -14.88 9.99 -5.09
C VAL A 496 -13.73 9.05 -5.45
N PHE A 497 -14.03 7.95 -6.15
CA PHE A 497 -13.07 6.99 -6.68
C PHE A 497 -13.24 6.87 -8.19
N ALA A 498 -12.14 6.96 -8.93
CA ALA A 498 -12.13 6.90 -10.39
C ALA A 498 -13.18 7.81 -11.08
N PRO A 499 -13.18 9.13 -10.80
CA PRO A 499 -14.19 10.06 -11.34
C PRO A 499 -14.23 10.14 -12.88
N GLY A 500 -13.16 9.70 -13.56
CA GLY A 500 -13.11 9.59 -15.02
C GLY A 500 -13.74 8.33 -15.62
N GLN A 501 -14.25 7.41 -14.80
CA GLN A 501 -14.75 6.08 -15.22
C GLN A 501 -16.21 5.86 -14.78
N PRO A 502 -17.19 6.54 -15.41
CA PRO A 502 -18.59 6.43 -15.01
C PRO A 502 -19.17 5.00 -15.14
N GLU A 503 -18.64 4.19 -16.05
CA GLU A 503 -19.01 2.79 -16.25
C GLU A 503 -18.71 1.89 -15.03
N ARG A 504 -17.77 2.31 -14.17
CA ARG A 504 -17.36 1.60 -12.96
C ARG A 504 -18.53 1.36 -12.00
N VAL A 505 -19.45 2.32 -11.89
CA VAL A 505 -20.62 2.21 -10.99
C VAL A 505 -21.47 1.00 -11.38
N GLY A 506 -21.64 0.76 -12.69
CA GLY A 506 -22.33 -0.41 -13.22
C GLY A 506 -21.61 -1.73 -12.91
N LEU A 507 -20.28 -1.74 -12.98
CA LEU A 507 -19.46 -2.90 -12.62
C LEU A 507 -19.59 -3.24 -11.13
N VAL A 508 -19.39 -2.27 -10.24
CA VAL A 508 -19.50 -2.46 -8.78
C VAL A 508 -20.88 -2.97 -8.42
N LYS A 509 -21.94 -2.39 -9.00
CA LYS A 509 -23.33 -2.84 -8.81
C LYS A 509 -23.52 -4.29 -9.23
N LEU A 510 -23.06 -4.66 -10.43
CA LEU A 510 -23.20 -6.02 -10.95
C LEU A 510 -22.40 -7.04 -10.13
N ALA A 511 -21.16 -6.70 -9.76
CA ALA A 511 -20.29 -7.56 -8.96
C ALA A 511 -20.88 -7.79 -7.55
N ALA A 512 -21.32 -6.72 -6.89
CA ALA A 512 -21.98 -6.80 -5.58
C ALA A 512 -23.24 -7.69 -5.61
N GLN A 513 -24.08 -7.58 -6.66
CA GLN A 513 -25.28 -8.41 -6.82
C GLN A 513 -24.97 -9.90 -7.03
N ARG A 514 -23.81 -10.22 -7.62
CA ARG A 514 -23.36 -11.59 -7.88
C ARG A 514 -22.46 -12.16 -6.79
N LEU A 515 -22.08 -11.34 -5.79
CA LEU A 515 -21.26 -11.76 -4.68
C LEU A 515 -21.93 -12.92 -3.91
N GLY A 516 -21.17 -13.97 -3.60
CA GLY A 516 -21.70 -15.18 -2.94
C GLY A 516 -22.55 -16.09 -3.85
N GLY A 517 -22.73 -15.75 -5.13
CA GLY A 517 -23.32 -16.65 -6.12
C GLY A 517 -22.36 -17.77 -6.51
N THR A 518 -22.89 -18.92 -6.96
CA THR A 518 -22.05 -19.98 -7.53
C THR A 518 -21.31 -19.45 -8.76
N PRO A 519 -19.98 -19.70 -8.88
CA PRO A 519 -19.22 -19.29 -10.06
C PRO A 519 -19.89 -19.85 -11.30
N GLN A 520 -20.37 -18.95 -12.17
CA GLN A 520 -20.88 -19.34 -13.47
C GLN A 520 -19.65 -19.63 -14.34
N LEU A 521 -19.12 -20.85 -14.21
CA LEU A 521 -18.07 -21.35 -15.10
C LEU A 521 -18.52 -21.02 -16.52
N ALA A 522 -17.74 -20.19 -17.21
CA ALA A 522 -17.99 -19.88 -18.60
C ALA A 522 -18.12 -21.21 -19.33
N GLN A 523 -19.30 -21.50 -19.88
CA GLN A 523 -19.44 -22.68 -20.71
C GLN A 523 -18.43 -22.52 -21.86
N PRO A 524 -17.61 -23.54 -22.14
CA PRO A 524 -16.66 -23.46 -23.23
C PRO A 524 -17.43 -23.08 -24.49
N VAL A 525 -17.10 -21.93 -25.06
CA VAL A 525 -17.63 -21.53 -26.36
C VAL A 525 -17.18 -22.63 -27.32
N PRO A 526 -18.10 -23.38 -27.96
CA PRO A 526 -17.69 -24.38 -28.94
C PRO A 526 -16.89 -23.66 -30.02
N ALA A 527 -15.63 -24.05 -30.17
CA ALA A 527 -14.79 -23.58 -31.26
C ALA A 527 -15.57 -23.79 -32.57
N SER A 528 -15.83 -22.71 -33.28
CA SER A 528 -16.42 -22.77 -34.62
C SER A 528 -15.49 -23.63 -35.47
N GLY A 529 -16.02 -24.78 -35.90
CA GLY A 529 -15.23 -25.89 -36.42
C GLY A 529 -14.44 -25.55 -37.68
N THR A 530 -13.17 -25.94 -37.66
CA THR A 530 -12.51 -26.49 -38.84
C THR A 530 -12.30 -27.98 -38.57
N ALA A 531 -13.12 -28.81 -39.22
CA ALA A 531 -12.98 -30.25 -39.19
C ALA A 531 -11.58 -30.66 -39.66
N LEU A 532 -10.91 -31.51 -38.86
CA LEU A 532 -9.73 -32.23 -39.32
C LEU A 532 -10.18 -33.37 -40.25
N PRO A 533 -9.47 -33.62 -41.36
CA PRO A 533 -9.83 -34.70 -42.27
C PRO A 533 -9.58 -36.06 -41.60
N SER A 534 -10.61 -36.91 -41.59
CA SER A 534 -10.48 -38.32 -41.23
C SER A 534 -9.94 -39.11 -42.43
N PHE A 535 -8.87 -39.88 -42.22
CA PHE A 535 -8.41 -40.85 -43.20
C PHE A 535 -9.27 -42.12 -43.06
N SER A 536 -9.94 -42.50 -44.14
CA SER A 536 -10.56 -43.81 -44.29
C SER A 536 -9.47 -44.79 -44.75
N PHE A 537 -9.23 -45.83 -43.97
CA PHE A 537 -8.57 -47.03 -44.46
C PHE A 537 -9.63 -47.89 -45.14
N GLY A 538 -9.51 -48.05 -46.45
CA GLY A 538 -10.31 -49.00 -47.23
C GLY A 538 -9.68 -50.38 -47.16
N ASP A 539 -10.54 -51.34 -46.80
CA ASP A 539 -10.46 -52.82 -46.82
C ASP A 539 -9.21 -53.54 -46.30
#